data_AF-A0A934KSU3-F1
#
_entry.id   AF-A0A934KSU3-F1
#
_cell.length_a   1.000
_cell.length_b   1.000
_cell.length_c   1.000
_cell.angle_alpha   90.00
_cell.angle_beta   90.00
_cell.angle_gamma   90.00
#
_symmetry.space_group_name_H-M   'P 1'
#
loop_
_entity.id
_entity.type
_entity.pdbx_description
1 polymer ?
#
loop_
_entity_poly.entity_id
_entity_poly.type
_entity_poly.pdbx_seq_one_letter_code
_entity_poly.pdbx_strand_id
1 'polypeptide(L)' 'YRPGEEEERLPIHLLTQSGHIKELSRQSDIVDAISGKRRTDHKLYFPMDLIVDMSEKAEEKKAIMKLLGLG' A
#
# COMPACT_ATOMS: atom_id res chain seq x y z
N TYR A 1 -7.24 1.95 -2.91
CA TYR A 1 -7.28 0.58 -2.35
C TYR A 1 -8.61 0.45 -1.61
N ARG A 2 -9.53 -0.31 -2.18
CA ARG A 2 -10.61 -0.94 -1.43
C ARG A 2 -10.17 -2.38 -1.18
N PRO A 3 -10.11 -2.86 0.08
CA PRO A 3 -9.77 -4.25 0.34
C PRO A 3 -10.75 -5.16 -0.41
N GLY A 4 -10.25 -5.98 -1.35
CA GLY A 4 -11.04 -6.93 -2.15
C GLY A 4 -11.14 -6.64 -3.65
N GLU A 5 -10.72 -5.47 -4.13
CA GLU A 5 -10.77 -5.13 -5.56
C GLU A 5 -9.35 -4.95 -6.12
N GLU A 6 -8.90 -5.90 -6.94
CA GLU A 6 -7.77 -5.72 -7.84
C GLU A 6 -8.20 -4.83 -9.02
N GLU A 7 -8.53 -3.56 -8.77
CA GLU A 7 -8.80 -2.64 -9.87
C GLU A 7 -7.50 -2.42 -10.68
N GLU A 8 -7.52 -2.78 -11.96
CA GLU A 8 -6.51 -2.39 -12.93
C GLU A 8 -6.41 -0.85 -12.97
N ARG A 9 -5.19 -0.32 -12.86
CA ARG A 9 -4.97 1.13 -12.99
C ARG A 9 -5.27 1.55 -14.43
N LEU A 10 -6.29 2.36 -14.61
CA LEU A 10 -6.58 2.96 -15.91
C LEU A 10 -5.55 4.08 -16.23
N PRO A 11 -5.07 4.16 -17.48
CA PRO A 11 -4.16 5.23 -17.90
C PRO A 11 -4.86 6.59 -17.96
N ILE A 12 -4.10 7.66 -17.70
CA ILE A 12 -4.56 9.05 -17.85
C ILE A 12 -4.23 9.53 -19.27
N HIS A 13 -5.23 10.05 -19.97
CA HIS A 13 -5.11 10.57 -21.32
C HIS A 13 -5.15 12.11 -21.32
N LEU A 14 -4.29 12.73 -22.12
CA LEU A 14 -4.19 14.17 -22.33
C LEU A 14 -4.73 14.53 -23.72
N LEU A 15 -5.59 15.55 -23.79
CA LEU A 15 -5.98 16.18 -25.05
C LEU A 15 -5.01 17.32 -25.36
N THR A 16 -4.31 17.22 -26.48
CA THR A 16 -3.38 18.26 -26.94
C THR A 16 -4.12 19.39 -27.67
N GLN A 17 -3.49 20.56 -27.79
CA GLN A 17 -4.03 21.68 -28.58
C GLN A 17 -4.28 21.33 -30.06
N SER A 18 -3.57 20.32 -30.59
CA SER A 18 -3.77 19.78 -31.94
C SER A 18 -4.95 18.81 -32.07
N GLY A 19 -5.68 18.53 -30.99
CA GLY A 19 -6.79 17.59 -30.96
C GLY A 19 -6.41 16.11 -30.76
N HIS A 20 -5.11 15.78 -30.73
CA HIS A 20 -4.65 14.42 -30.48
C HIS A 20 -4.72 14.04 -29.00
N ILE A 21 -4.93 12.74 -28.75
CA ILE A 21 -4.91 12.12 -27.42
C ILE A 21 -3.54 11.46 -27.19
N LYS A 22 -2.92 11.71 -26.03
CA LYS A 22 -1.66 11.07 -25.62
C LYS A 22 -1.72 10.56 -24.17
N GLU A 23 -1.06 9.46 -23.87
CA GLU A 23 -0.95 8.93 -22.51
C GLU A 23 0.03 9.76 -21.68
N LEU A 24 -0.35 10.16 -20.46
CA LEU A 24 0.45 11.04 -19.60
C LEU A 24 1.81 10.44 -19.19
N SER A 25 1.85 9.16 -18.82
CA SER A 25 3.07 8.44 -18.40
C SER A 25 4.16 8.51 -19.49
N ARG A 26 3.77 8.31 -20.75
CA ARG A 26 4.66 8.38 -21.92
C ARG A 26 5.15 9.79 -22.25
N GLN A 27 4.61 10.82 -21.61
CA GLN A 27 4.98 12.22 -21.85
C GLN A 27 5.71 12.84 -20.64
N SER A 28 5.86 12.11 -19.53
CA SER A 28 6.50 12.63 -18.31
C SER A 28 7.31 11.55 -17.61
N ASP A 29 8.63 11.71 -17.61
CA ASP A 29 9.58 10.82 -16.91
C ASP A 29 9.27 10.72 -15.41
N ILE A 30 8.76 11.79 -14.80
CA ILE A 30 8.34 11.80 -13.40
C ILE A 30 7.14 10.88 -13.22
N VAL A 31 6.11 11.00 -14.08
CA VAL A 31 4.90 10.17 -13.99
C VAL A 31 5.24 8.70 -14.27
N ASP A 32 6.08 8.44 -15.26
CA ASP A 32 6.57 7.09 -15.57
C ASP A 32 7.26 6.47 -14.33
N ALA A 33 8.23 7.19 -13.74
CA ALA A 33 8.99 6.73 -12.59
C ALA A 33 8.15 6.42 -11.33
N ILE A 34 7.02 7.11 -11.12
CA ILE A 34 6.15 6.89 -9.96
C ILE A 34 4.99 5.92 -10.22
N SER A 35 4.63 5.68 -11.49
CA SER A 35 3.47 4.88 -11.86
C SER A 35 3.74 3.35 -11.84
N GLY A 36 4.98 2.94 -12.08
CA GLY A 36 5.37 1.53 -12.25
C GLY A 36 5.46 0.68 -10.97
N LYS A 37 5.46 1.29 -9.77
CA LYS A 37 5.61 0.54 -8.51
C LYS A 37 4.29 0.39 -7.78
N ARG A 38 3.68 -0.80 -7.90
CA ARG A 38 2.65 -1.25 -6.93
C ARG A 38 3.34 -1.47 -5.58
N ARG A 39 3.29 -0.48 -4.69
CA ARG A 39 3.59 -0.69 -3.28
C ARG A 39 2.35 -1.29 -2.64
N THR A 40 2.33 -2.61 -2.50
CA THR A 40 1.28 -3.29 -1.76
C THR A 40 1.65 -3.23 -0.28
N ASP A 41 0.93 -2.41 0.47
CA ASP A 41 1.02 -2.39 1.92
C ASP A 41 0.07 -3.45 2.50
N HIS A 42 0.62 -4.50 3.09
CA HIS A 42 -0.17 -5.53 3.76
C HIS A 42 -0.41 -5.07 5.20
N LYS A 43 -1.65 -4.69 5.49
CA LYS A 43 -2.03 -4.26 6.83
C LYS A 43 -2.52 -5.45 7.65
N LEU A 44 -1.89 -5.69 8.79
CA LEU A 44 -2.36 -6.63 9.81
C LEU A 44 -3.09 -5.83 10.90
N TYR A 45 -4.35 -6.17 11.17
CA TYR A 45 -5.14 -5.57 12.23
C TYR A 45 -5.31 -6.56 13.38
N PHE A 46 -5.03 -6.12 14.59
CA PHE A 46 -5.16 -6.91 15.81
C PHE A 46 -5.53 -5.99 16.99
N PRO A 47 -6.21 -6.50 18.03
CA PRO A 47 -6.44 -5.76 19.26
C PRO A 47 -5.14 -5.61 20.05
N MET A 48 -4.74 -4.37 20.35
CA MET A 48 -3.48 -4.08 21.05
C MET A 48 -3.51 -4.56 22.51
N ASP A 49 -4.64 -4.41 23.16
CA ASP A 49 -4.91 -4.84 24.54
C ASP A 49 -4.64 -6.34 24.75
N LEU A 50 -4.99 -7.19 23.77
CA LEU A 50 -4.71 -8.62 23.83
C LEU A 50 -3.20 -8.93 23.82
N ILE A 51 -2.39 -8.11 23.17
CA ILE A 51 -0.94 -8.30 23.07
C ILE A 51 -0.22 -7.73 24.29
N VAL A 52 -0.71 -6.60 24.80
CA VAL A 52 -0.12 -5.92 25.97
C VAL A 52 -0.43 -6.65 27.27
N ASP A 53 -1.58 -7.34 27.36
CA ASP A 53 -1.91 -8.14 28.54
C ASP A 53 -0.99 -9.38 28.64
N MET A 54 -0.10 -9.40 29.62
CA MET A 54 0.84 -10.50 29.85
C MET A 54 0.30 -11.57 30.82
N SER A 55 -0.98 -11.52 31.18
CA SER A 55 -1.62 -12.49 32.10
C SER A 55 -1.56 -13.94 31.59
N GLU A 56 -1.62 -14.12 30.27
CA GLU A 56 -1.58 -15.42 29.59
C GLU A 56 -0.58 -15.39 28.42
N LYS A 57 0.12 -16.52 28.18
CA LYS A 57 1.01 -16.71 27.02
C LYS A 57 2.04 -15.58 26.85
N ALA A 58 2.64 -15.16 27.97
CA ALA A 58 3.51 -13.99 28.03
C ALA A 58 4.73 -14.10 27.11
N GLU A 59 5.31 -15.30 26.97
CA GLU A 59 6.49 -15.51 26.12
C GLU A 59 6.13 -15.38 24.63
N GLU A 60 4.99 -15.91 24.20
CA GLU A 60 4.48 -15.75 22.84
C GLU A 60 4.13 -14.28 22.55
N LYS A 61 3.48 -13.59 23.49
CA LYS A 61 3.12 -12.17 23.34
C LYS A 61 4.34 -11.26 23.22
N LYS A 62 5.40 -11.50 24.01
CA LYS A 62 6.69 -10.81 23.85
C LYS A 62 7.30 -11.02 22.46
N ALA A 63 7.28 -12.26 21.96
CA ALA A 63 7.78 -12.56 20.61
C ALA A 63 6.99 -11.81 19.53
N ILE A 64 5.66 -11.74 19.66
CA ILE A 64 4.80 -10.98 18.76
C ILE A 64 5.13 -9.47 18.82
N MET A 65 5.27 -8.88 20.02
CA MET A 65 5.64 -7.46 20.15
C MET A 65 6.97 -7.14 19.46
N LYS A 66 7.97 -8.03 19.60
CA LYS A 66 9.27 -7.89 18.91
C LYS A 66 9.12 -7.94 17.38
N LEU A 67 8.31 -8.86 16.85
CA LEU A 67 8.05 -8.95 15.41
C LEU A 67 7.32 -7.72 14.86
N LEU A 68 6.43 -7.14 15.66
CA LEU A 68 5.67 -5.93 15.32
C LEU A 68 6.46 -4.63 15.54
N GLY A 69 7.68 -4.69 16.12
CA GLY A 69 8.48 -3.50 16.43
C GLY A 69 7.91 -2.64 17.56
N LEU A 70 7.18 -3.26 18.50
CA LEU A 70 6.50 -2.60 19.61
C LEU A 70 7.25 -2.73 20.95
N GLY A 71 8.49 -3.23 20.95
CA GLY A 71 9.29 -3.49 22.14
C GLY A 71 10.77 -3.16 21.97
#